data_AF-A0A7V8FIK5-F1
#
_entry.id   AF-A0A7V8FIK5-F1
#
_cell.length_a   1.000
_cell.length_b   1.000
_cell.length_c   1.000
_cell.angle_alpha   90.00
_cell.angle_beta   90.00
_cell.angle_gamma   90.00
#
_symmetry.space_group_name_H-M   'P 1'
#
loop_
_entity.id
_entity.type
_entity.pdbx_description
1 polymer ?
#
loop_
_entity_poly.entity_id
_entity_poly.type
_entity_poly.pdbx_seq_one_letter_code
_entity_poly.pdbx_strand_id
1 'polypeptide(L)'
;MVEAITRLPAGEPIAATAVRLAQRSGAVPGAAADLSAVVGAVPLHDIAEGSPIVQGVLAQGFSLQLRPGERALAVPVDELVGAGNRILPGDFVDVFLNLKSATSYGAGNEMAQTRLLLSRLRVLSYGQQDIAVAAPAPAGDAAASNSGNDPRAADINGGSRSSAGNAEANAPARSAVLAVPLADANRLLLGAQQGKLFLALRNPADPGAPDLALFPQPRSVLAPNRDLDPAQREALQQPENNAFAGLDGDALAGQATATRPTAPAAATPPPARRPAARSSGGIEIIRGSGGTPAGSL
;
A
#
# COMPACT_ATOMS: atom_id res chain seq x y z
N MET A 1 -18.12 34.37 -4.87
CA MET A 1 -18.40 32.92 -4.78
C MET A 1 -18.29 32.30 -6.15
N VAL A 2 -18.01 31.01 -6.25
CA VAL A 2 -17.92 30.30 -7.53
C VAL A 2 -19.33 29.95 -8.03
N GLU A 3 -19.61 30.21 -9.29
CA GLU A 3 -20.84 29.82 -9.97
C GLU A 3 -20.56 29.11 -11.30
N ALA A 4 -21.50 28.28 -11.72
CA ALA A 4 -21.45 27.59 -12.99
C ALA A 4 -21.73 28.56 -14.15
N ILE A 5 -20.95 28.51 -15.22
CA ILE A 5 -21.20 29.32 -16.44
C ILE A 5 -21.88 28.55 -17.56
N THR A 6 -21.96 27.23 -17.42
CA THR A 6 -22.75 26.33 -18.26
C THR A 6 -23.46 25.34 -17.34
N ARG A 7 -24.40 24.56 -17.87
CA ARG A 7 -24.91 23.39 -17.14
C ARG A 7 -23.74 22.43 -16.84
N LEU A 8 -23.64 21.99 -15.59
CA LEU A 8 -22.68 20.98 -15.14
C LEU A 8 -23.47 19.69 -14.87
N PRO A 9 -23.32 18.64 -15.70
CA PRO A 9 -24.01 17.38 -15.48
C PRO A 9 -23.44 16.62 -14.27
N ALA A 10 -24.30 15.83 -13.62
CA ALA A 10 -23.89 14.93 -12.57
C ALA A 10 -22.89 13.89 -13.09
N GLY A 11 -21.87 13.58 -12.29
CA GLY A 11 -20.88 12.56 -12.62
C GLY A 11 -19.73 13.03 -13.54
N GLU A 12 -19.77 14.24 -14.08
CA GLU A 12 -18.68 14.79 -14.91
C GLU A 12 -17.79 15.78 -14.11
N PRO A 13 -16.46 15.72 -14.24
CA PRO A 13 -15.57 16.67 -13.58
C PRO A 13 -15.76 18.09 -14.13
N ILE A 14 -15.82 19.06 -13.23
CA ILE A 14 -16.00 20.47 -13.56
C ILE A 14 -14.74 21.02 -14.23
N ALA A 15 -14.85 21.42 -15.49
CA ALA A 15 -13.78 22.09 -16.22
C ALA A 15 -13.54 23.53 -15.70
N ALA A 16 -12.30 24.00 -15.76
CA ALA A 16 -11.96 25.38 -15.37
C ALA A 16 -12.71 26.44 -16.20
N THR A 17 -13.04 26.11 -17.44
CA THR A 17 -13.83 26.96 -18.34
C THR A 17 -15.31 26.91 -18.07
N ALA A 18 -15.79 26.05 -17.16
CA ALA A 18 -17.22 25.87 -16.86
C ALA A 18 -17.65 26.58 -15.56
N VAL A 19 -16.74 27.29 -14.91
CA VAL A 19 -16.99 28.03 -13.67
C VAL A 19 -16.36 29.42 -13.69
N ARG A 20 -16.93 30.35 -12.93
CA ARG A 20 -16.35 31.69 -12.73
C ARG A 20 -16.56 32.16 -11.30
N LEU A 21 -15.75 33.16 -10.91
CA LEU A 21 -15.97 33.88 -9.68
C LEU A 21 -17.00 34.98 -9.93
N ALA A 22 -18.11 34.93 -9.20
CA ALA A 22 -19.15 35.94 -9.25
C ALA A 22 -19.24 36.73 -7.95
N GLN A 23 -19.34 38.04 -8.12
CA GLN A 23 -19.54 38.99 -7.04
C GLN A 23 -21.05 39.18 -6.86
N ARG A 24 -21.61 38.44 -5.90
CA ARG A 24 -23.03 38.49 -5.54
C ARG A 24 -23.16 39.14 -4.16
N SER A 25 -24.17 39.99 -3.98
CA SER A 25 -24.32 40.79 -2.75
C SER A 25 -24.75 40.00 -1.50
N GLY A 26 -25.10 38.71 -1.63
CA GLY A 26 -25.46 37.84 -0.52
C GLY A 26 -24.63 36.56 -0.55
N ALA A 27 -24.02 36.20 0.59
CA ALA A 27 -23.28 34.95 0.73
C ALA A 27 -24.25 33.77 0.81
N VAL A 28 -24.06 32.78 -0.07
CA VAL A 28 -24.79 31.51 -0.01
C VAL A 28 -24.01 30.57 0.92
N PRO A 29 -24.60 30.08 2.02
CA PRO A 29 -23.91 29.17 2.93
C PRO A 29 -23.37 27.93 2.20
N GLY A 30 -22.08 27.61 2.43
CA GLY A 30 -21.41 26.46 1.81
C GLY A 30 -21.01 26.65 0.34
N ALA A 31 -21.27 27.81 -0.27
CA ALA A 31 -20.77 28.12 -1.61
C ALA A 31 -19.25 28.28 -1.60
N ALA A 32 -18.58 27.69 -2.59
CA ALA A 32 -17.14 27.78 -2.71
C ALA A 32 -16.69 29.24 -2.92
N ALA A 33 -15.64 29.63 -2.19
CA ALA A 33 -15.03 30.95 -2.32
C ALA A 33 -14.02 31.02 -3.47
N ASP A 34 -13.35 29.91 -3.78
CA ASP A 34 -12.23 29.84 -4.71
C ASP A 34 -12.49 28.85 -5.86
N LEU A 35 -12.11 29.21 -7.09
CA LEU A 35 -12.25 28.32 -8.26
C LEU A 35 -11.49 27.01 -8.08
N SER A 36 -10.29 27.06 -7.49
CA SER A 36 -9.44 25.88 -7.26
C SER A 36 -10.10 24.82 -6.38
N ALA A 37 -11.04 25.21 -5.52
CA ALA A 37 -11.79 24.28 -4.67
C ALA A 37 -12.90 23.52 -5.42
N VAL A 38 -13.22 23.94 -6.65
CA VAL A 38 -14.35 23.44 -7.43
C VAL A 38 -13.91 22.78 -8.73
N VAL A 39 -12.85 23.30 -9.37
CA VAL A 39 -12.34 22.74 -10.61
C VAL A 39 -11.85 21.31 -10.39
N GLY A 40 -12.36 20.39 -11.22
CA GLY A 40 -12.10 18.95 -11.10
C GLY A 40 -13.00 18.21 -10.11
N ALA A 41 -13.77 18.91 -9.27
CA ALA A 41 -14.81 18.28 -8.47
C ALA A 41 -15.94 17.80 -9.39
N VAL A 42 -16.70 16.80 -8.95
CA VAL A 42 -17.75 16.18 -9.76
C VAL A 42 -19.11 16.45 -9.12
N PRO A 43 -20.10 17.03 -9.80
CA PRO A 43 -21.42 17.22 -9.22
C PRO A 43 -22.11 15.88 -8.93
N LEU A 44 -22.76 15.77 -7.76
CA LEU A 44 -23.62 14.62 -7.42
C LEU A 44 -24.97 14.68 -8.15
N HIS A 45 -25.39 15.89 -8.53
CA HIS A 45 -26.61 16.18 -9.25
C HIS A 45 -26.31 17.28 -10.28
N ASP A 46 -27.14 17.39 -11.31
CA ASP A 46 -27.00 18.42 -12.32
C ASP A 46 -27.08 19.82 -11.70
N ILE A 47 -26.09 20.66 -11.99
CA ILE A 47 -26.05 22.06 -11.56
C ILE A 47 -26.39 22.93 -12.77
N ALA A 48 -27.43 23.75 -12.64
CA ALA A 48 -27.84 24.66 -13.70
C ALA A 48 -26.85 25.82 -13.86
N GLU A 49 -26.75 26.34 -15.08
CA GLU A 49 -26.01 27.57 -15.37
C GLU A 49 -26.43 28.72 -14.44
N GLY A 50 -25.45 29.50 -13.98
CA GLY A 50 -25.64 30.63 -13.05
C GLY A 50 -25.84 30.21 -11.58
N SER A 51 -25.89 28.91 -11.28
CA SER A 51 -26.06 28.42 -9.92
C SER A 51 -24.75 28.53 -9.11
N PRO A 52 -24.82 28.96 -7.83
CA PRO A 52 -23.66 28.95 -6.95
C PRO A 52 -23.25 27.50 -6.66
N ILE A 53 -21.94 27.23 -6.69
CA ILE A 53 -21.44 25.87 -6.47
C ILE A 53 -21.21 25.67 -4.97
N VAL A 54 -22.02 24.78 -4.39
CA VAL A 54 -21.99 24.45 -2.97
C VAL A 54 -21.19 23.19 -2.76
N GLN A 55 -20.30 23.16 -1.76
CA GLN A 55 -19.43 21.99 -1.52
C GLN A 55 -20.23 20.71 -1.24
N GLY A 56 -21.41 20.83 -0.61
CA GLY A 56 -22.28 19.69 -0.29
C GLY A 56 -22.94 19.02 -1.50
N VAL A 57 -22.92 19.63 -2.69
CA VAL A 57 -23.45 19.02 -3.94
C VAL A 57 -22.36 18.44 -4.83
N LEU A 58 -21.10 18.54 -4.41
CA LEU A 58 -19.96 17.98 -5.11
C LEU A 58 -19.59 16.63 -4.47
N ALA A 59 -19.34 15.64 -5.33
CA ALA A 59 -18.80 14.36 -4.94
C ALA A 59 -17.39 14.57 -4.40
N GLN A 60 -17.25 14.44 -3.08
CA GLN A 60 -15.96 14.28 -2.41
C GLN A 60 -15.48 12.83 -2.46
N GLY A 61 -15.83 12.09 -3.52
CA GLY A 61 -15.43 10.70 -3.68
C GLY A 61 -13.94 10.63 -4.02
N PHE A 62 -13.14 10.02 -3.14
CA PHE A 62 -11.72 9.78 -3.40
C PHE A 62 -11.47 9.14 -4.78
N SER A 63 -12.41 8.32 -5.27
CA SER A 63 -12.37 7.68 -6.60
C SER A 63 -12.05 8.62 -7.76
N LEU A 64 -12.50 9.87 -7.70
CA LEU A 64 -12.32 10.86 -8.78
C LEU A 64 -11.00 11.63 -8.65
N GLN A 65 -10.37 11.59 -7.47
CA GLN A 65 -9.06 12.19 -7.21
C GLN A 65 -7.90 11.22 -7.46
N LEU A 66 -8.22 9.92 -7.63
CA LEU A 66 -7.28 8.87 -7.96
C LEU A 66 -6.90 8.94 -9.44
N ARG A 67 -5.61 8.76 -9.71
CA ARG A 67 -5.14 8.55 -11.08
C ARG A 67 -5.42 7.11 -11.50
N PRO A 68 -5.50 6.82 -12.82
CA PRO A 68 -5.53 5.43 -13.28
C PRO A 68 -4.37 4.64 -12.66
N GLY A 69 -4.68 3.50 -12.04
CA GLY A 69 -3.70 2.69 -11.32
C GLY A 69 -3.61 2.95 -9.81
N GLU A 70 -4.19 4.03 -9.28
CA GLU A 70 -4.20 4.33 -7.84
C GLU A 70 -5.46 3.79 -7.12
N ARG A 71 -5.33 3.49 -5.83
CA ARG A 71 -6.40 3.08 -4.91
C ARG A 71 -6.34 3.96 -3.66
N ALA A 72 -7.51 4.38 -3.16
CA ALA A 72 -7.62 5.12 -1.92
C ALA A 72 -7.60 4.12 -0.75
N LEU A 73 -6.50 4.10 0.02
CA LEU A 73 -6.35 3.20 1.16
C LEU A 73 -6.33 4.00 2.46
N ALA A 74 -7.26 3.68 3.35
CA ALA A 74 -7.31 4.19 4.71
C ALA A 74 -6.41 3.34 5.61
N VAL A 75 -5.39 3.96 6.21
CA VAL A 75 -4.43 3.29 7.09
C VAL A 75 -4.32 4.00 8.43
N PRO A 76 -4.22 3.24 9.54
CA PRO A 76 -3.87 3.81 10.83
C PRO A 76 -2.40 4.26 10.79
N VAL A 77 -2.14 5.48 11.23
CA VAL A 77 -0.81 6.08 11.22
C VAL A 77 -0.53 6.79 12.53
N ASP A 78 0.70 6.65 13.00
CA ASP A 78 1.26 7.47 14.07
C ASP A 78 1.99 8.67 13.44
N GLU A 79 1.90 9.83 14.06
CA GLU A 79 2.70 10.99 13.65
C GLU A 79 4.08 10.91 14.31
N LEU A 80 5.15 10.94 13.51
CA LEU A 80 6.48 11.18 14.06
C LEU A 80 6.54 12.66 14.46
N VAL A 81 6.89 12.93 15.72
CA VAL A 81 6.78 14.17 16.52
C VAL A 81 7.16 15.51 15.82
N GLY A 82 7.66 15.52 14.58
CA GLY A 82 8.13 16.72 13.85
C GLY A 82 7.16 17.38 12.86
N ALA A 83 6.01 16.80 12.48
CA ALA A 83 5.12 17.41 11.47
C ALA A 83 3.99 18.30 12.05
N GLY A 84 3.76 18.27 13.37
CA GLY A 84 2.85 19.16 14.10
C GLY A 84 1.42 19.28 13.54
N ASN A 85 0.78 18.17 13.16
CA ASN A 85 -0.56 18.13 12.53
C ASN A 85 -0.65 18.92 11.20
N ARG A 86 0.46 19.15 10.48
CA ARG A 86 0.46 19.97 9.26
C ARG A 86 0.25 19.20 7.96
N ILE A 87 0.00 17.89 8.02
CA ILE A 87 -0.29 17.11 6.81
C ILE A 87 -1.69 17.51 6.33
N LEU A 88 -1.77 18.02 5.10
CA LEU A 88 -3.00 18.44 4.46
C LEU A 88 -3.35 17.54 3.26
N PRO A 89 -4.64 17.41 2.90
CA PRO A 89 -5.03 16.85 1.62
C PRO A 89 -4.28 17.53 0.45
N GLY A 90 -3.70 16.73 -0.43
CA GLY A 90 -2.87 17.18 -1.56
C GLY A 90 -1.37 17.12 -1.31
N ASP A 91 -0.93 16.98 -0.06
CA ASP A 91 0.49 16.81 0.27
C ASP A 91 1.04 15.47 -0.22
N PHE A 92 2.38 15.42 -0.32
CA PHE A 92 3.10 14.18 -0.56
C PHE A 92 3.75 13.71 0.74
N VAL A 93 3.67 12.41 1.00
CA VAL A 93 4.25 11.79 2.20
C VAL A 93 5.05 10.54 1.84
N ASP A 94 6.06 10.29 2.66
CA ASP A 94 6.76 9.01 2.73
C ASP A 94 6.18 8.21 3.92
N VAL A 95 5.99 6.91 3.72
CA VAL A 95 5.45 5.99 4.73
C VAL A 95 6.58 5.15 5.28
N PHE A 96 6.85 5.27 6.56
CA PHE A 96 7.80 4.45 7.29
C PHE A 96 7.08 3.35 8.05
N LEU A 97 7.67 2.15 8.07
CA LEU A 97 7.21 1.01 8.83
C LEU A 97 8.18 0.75 9.98
N ASN A 98 7.65 0.68 11.19
CA ASN A 98 8.35 0.19 12.37
C ASN A 98 7.78 -1.18 12.75
N LEU A 99 8.60 -2.23 12.65
CA LEU A 99 8.27 -3.55 13.13
C LEU A 99 8.93 -3.74 14.49
N LYS A 100 8.13 -4.16 15.46
CA LYS A 100 8.63 -4.56 16.77
C LYS A 100 9.26 -5.94 16.63
N SER A 101 10.37 -6.14 17.33
CA SER A 101 10.94 -7.47 17.57
C SER A 101 9.84 -8.41 18.06
N ALA A 102 9.63 -9.53 17.38
CA ALA A 102 8.92 -10.64 18.00
C ALA A 102 9.93 -11.36 18.90
N THR A 103 9.74 -11.29 20.22
CA THR A 103 10.49 -12.12 21.17
C THR A 103 10.09 -13.58 20.95
N SER A 104 10.73 -14.25 20.00
CA SER A 104 10.58 -15.69 19.80
C SER A 104 11.51 -16.40 20.77
N TYR A 105 10.95 -17.21 21.67
CA TYR A 105 11.72 -18.01 22.60
C TYR A 105 12.55 -19.06 21.83
N GLY A 106 13.84 -18.77 21.61
CA GLY A 106 14.81 -19.72 21.07
C GLY A 106 15.45 -19.36 19.71
N ALA A 107 15.02 -18.27 19.06
CA ALA A 107 15.69 -17.72 17.89
C ALA A 107 16.24 -16.33 18.23
N GLY A 108 17.49 -16.06 17.87
CA GLY A 108 18.23 -14.87 18.28
C GLY A 108 17.44 -13.57 18.14
N ASN A 109 17.55 -12.71 19.15
CA ASN A 109 16.87 -11.41 19.29
C ASN A 109 16.60 -10.75 17.93
N GLU A 110 15.36 -10.84 17.44
CA GLU A 110 14.96 -10.07 16.27
C GLU A 110 15.10 -8.59 16.65
N MET A 111 15.92 -7.81 15.95
CA MET A 111 16.08 -6.41 16.32
C MET A 111 14.85 -5.62 15.87
N ALA A 112 14.41 -4.65 16.67
CA ALA A 112 13.42 -3.68 16.23
C ALA A 112 13.90 -3.03 14.93
N GLN A 113 13.08 -3.05 13.89
CA GLN A 113 13.47 -2.57 12.56
C GLN A 113 12.58 -1.41 12.14
N THR A 114 13.19 -0.37 11.57
CA THR A 114 12.49 0.77 10.97
C THR A 114 13.01 0.97 9.56
N ARG A 115 12.10 1.09 8.59
CA ARG A 115 12.47 1.31 7.19
C ARG A 115 11.41 2.07 6.42
N LEU A 116 11.82 2.68 5.31
CA LEU A 116 10.90 3.26 4.34
C LEU A 116 10.10 2.13 3.67
N LEU A 117 8.77 2.22 3.74
CA LEU A 117 7.85 1.26 3.15
C LEU A 117 7.46 1.68 1.74
N LEU A 118 6.94 2.90 1.62
CA LEU A 118 6.51 3.52 0.36
C LEU A 118 6.92 4.99 0.35
N SER A 119 7.26 5.49 -0.83
CA SER A 119 7.69 6.88 -1.01
C SER A 119 6.72 7.67 -1.87
N ARG A 120 6.59 8.97 -1.59
CA ARG A 120 5.86 9.94 -2.44
C ARG A 120 4.38 9.60 -2.68
N LEU A 121 3.67 9.16 -1.65
CA LEU A 121 2.22 8.96 -1.75
C LEU A 121 1.48 10.29 -1.58
N ARG A 122 0.39 10.48 -2.32
CA ARG A 122 -0.47 11.65 -2.16
C ARG A 122 -1.43 11.41 -1.00
N VAL A 123 -1.60 12.43 -0.15
CA VAL A 123 -2.61 12.42 0.89
C VAL A 123 -3.93 12.88 0.30
N LEU A 124 -4.97 12.08 0.46
CA LEU A 124 -6.33 12.43 0.08
C LEU A 124 -7.12 12.99 1.26
N SER A 125 -6.86 12.47 2.46
CA SER A 125 -7.51 12.88 3.70
C SER A 125 -6.66 12.48 4.91
N TYR A 126 -6.70 13.26 5.99
CA TYR A 126 -5.95 13.00 7.21
C TYR A 126 -6.75 13.37 8.47
N GLY A 127 -6.78 12.48 9.46
CA GLY A 127 -7.55 12.67 10.68
C GLY A 127 -9.03 12.35 10.54
N GLN A 128 -9.81 12.52 11.62
CA GLN A 128 -11.21 12.08 11.64
C GLN A 128 -12.19 13.06 10.97
N GLN A 129 -11.83 14.34 10.87
CA GLN A 129 -12.70 15.37 10.31
C GLN A 129 -12.76 15.36 8.76
N ASP A 130 -11.74 14.83 8.10
CA ASP A 130 -11.62 14.84 6.64
C ASP A 130 -12.14 13.53 6.00
N ILE A 131 -12.49 12.51 6.79
CA ILE A 131 -12.98 11.20 6.33
C ILE A 131 -14.51 11.14 6.37
N ALA A 132 -15.17 12.10 7.04
CA ALA A 132 -16.62 12.17 7.10
C ALA A 132 -17.20 12.47 5.71
N VAL A 133 -17.57 11.40 4.98
CA VAL A 133 -18.60 11.47 3.95
C VAL A 133 -19.79 12.11 4.63
N ALA A 134 -20.18 13.31 4.17
CA ALA A 134 -21.37 13.98 4.66
C ALA A 134 -22.53 12.98 4.55
N ALA A 135 -22.97 12.46 5.69
CA ALA A 135 -24.16 11.63 5.74
C ALA A 135 -25.30 12.46 5.12
N PRO A 136 -26.14 11.88 4.25
CA PRO A 136 -27.30 12.60 3.76
C PRO A 136 -28.08 13.08 4.99
N ALA A 137 -28.26 14.40 5.07
CA ALA A 137 -29.11 14.98 6.10
C ALA A 137 -30.46 14.26 6.02
N PRO A 138 -31.00 13.71 7.12
CA PRO A 138 -32.30 13.09 7.09
C PRO A 138 -33.29 14.16 6.62
N ALA A 139 -33.95 13.89 5.50
CA ALA A 139 -35.09 14.66 5.03
C ALA A 139 -36.09 14.76 6.19
N GLY A 140 -36.53 15.98 6.46
CA GLY A 140 -37.41 16.26 7.57
C GLY A 140 -38.75 15.56 7.40
N ASP A 141 -39.18 14.86 8.45
CA ASP A 141 -40.58 14.64 8.72
C ASP A 141 -41.00 15.61 9.83
N ALA A 142 -41.76 16.63 9.42
CA ALA A 142 -42.57 17.41 10.32
C ALA A 142 -43.90 16.67 10.55
N ALA A 143 -44.16 16.21 11.78
CA ALA A 143 -45.35 16.58 12.56
C ALA A 143 -45.61 15.66 13.78
N ALA A 144 -46.13 16.31 14.83
CA ALA A 144 -46.78 15.80 16.06
C ALA A 144 -45.87 15.15 17.12
N SER A 145 -45.93 15.44 18.41
CA SER A 145 -46.69 16.40 19.21
C SER A 145 -46.25 16.20 20.67
N ASN A 146 -46.11 17.30 21.41
CA ASN A 146 -46.26 17.41 22.87
C ASN A 146 -45.66 16.30 23.78
N SER A 147 -44.52 16.59 24.40
CA SER A 147 -44.28 16.17 25.78
C SER A 147 -43.59 17.30 26.54
N GLY A 148 -44.18 17.63 27.68
CA GLY A 148 -43.95 18.86 28.42
C GLY A 148 -42.51 19.06 28.86
N ASN A 149 -42.10 20.32 28.86
CA ASN A 149 -40.92 20.80 29.56
C ASN A 149 -41.12 20.60 31.07
N ASP A 150 -40.74 19.43 31.60
CA ASP A 150 -40.60 19.20 33.03
C ASP A 150 -39.17 19.56 33.48
N PRO A 151 -38.99 20.60 34.34
CA PRO A 151 -37.68 21.02 34.80
C PRO A 151 -36.94 19.98 35.67
N ARG A 152 -37.60 18.90 36.16
CA ARG A 152 -36.90 17.84 36.94
C ARG A 152 -36.01 16.93 36.09
N ALA A 153 -36.22 16.85 34.79
CA ALA A 153 -35.41 16.01 33.90
C ALA A 153 -34.01 16.61 33.61
N ALA A 154 -33.78 17.89 33.93
CA ALA A 154 -32.51 18.57 33.72
C ALA A 154 -31.44 18.18 34.77
N ASP A 155 -31.85 17.83 35.98
CA ASP A 155 -30.93 17.59 37.10
C ASP A 155 -30.23 16.22 37.04
N ILE A 156 -30.80 15.24 36.34
CA ILE A 156 -30.20 13.91 36.18
C ILE A 156 -29.05 13.92 35.15
N ASN A 157 -29.07 14.87 34.21
CA ASN A 157 -28.06 14.98 33.14
C ASN A 157 -26.94 15.99 33.44
N GLY A 158 -26.99 16.68 34.59
CA GLY A 158 -26.01 17.69 35.01
C GLY A 158 -24.76 17.14 35.72
N GLY A 159 -24.71 15.84 35.99
CA GLY A 159 -23.72 15.22 36.89
C GLY A 159 -22.44 14.65 36.27
N SER A 160 -22.08 14.97 35.02
CA SER A 160 -20.85 14.43 34.40
C SER A 160 -20.07 15.46 33.60
N ARG A 161 -19.60 16.52 34.28
CA ARG A 161 -18.68 17.52 33.70
C ARG A 161 -17.71 18.05 34.75
N SER A 162 -16.88 17.17 35.31
CA SER A 162 -15.62 17.56 35.97
C SER A 162 -14.79 16.34 36.36
N SER A 163 -13.99 15.86 35.41
CA SER A 163 -12.66 15.34 35.72
C SER A 163 -11.77 15.52 34.49
N ALA A 164 -11.20 16.71 34.40
CA ALA A 164 -10.00 16.97 33.63
C ALA A 164 -8.82 16.48 34.48
N GLY A 165 -8.13 15.44 34.04
CA GLY A 165 -6.93 14.91 34.69
C GLY A 165 -6.59 13.52 34.17
N ASN A 166 -5.48 13.42 33.43
CA ASN A 166 -4.90 12.22 32.79
C ASN A 166 -5.42 11.88 31.39
N ALA A 167 -5.11 12.73 30.42
CA ALA A 167 -5.12 12.38 28.99
C ALA A 167 -3.68 12.25 28.46
N GLU A 168 -2.88 11.38 29.10
CA GLU A 168 -1.52 11.04 28.64
C GLU A 168 -1.37 9.55 28.28
N ALA A 169 -2.49 8.85 28.14
CA ALA A 169 -2.52 7.50 27.58
C ALA A 169 -3.64 7.45 26.53
N ASN A 170 -3.25 7.16 25.29
CA ASN A 170 -4.13 6.92 24.15
C ASN A 170 -4.64 8.19 23.43
N ALA A 171 -3.74 8.92 22.78
CA ALA A 171 -4.15 9.77 21.66
C ALA A 171 -4.90 8.90 20.63
N PRO A 172 -6.06 9.33 20.10
CA PRO A 172 -6.81 8.53 19.14
C PRO A 172 -5.92 8.20 17.93
N ALA A 173 -5.86 6.91 17.57
CA ALA A 173 -5.14 6.46 16.38
C ALA A 173 -5.62 7.28 15.17
N ARG A 174 -4.71 8.00 14.54
CA ARG A 174 -5.05 8.86 13.41
C ARG A 174 -5.13 7.97 12.17
N SER A 175 -6.12 8.24 11.33
CA SER A 175 -6.27 7.57 10.04
C SER A 175 -5.85 8.53 8.94
N ALA A 176 -5.19 8.02 7.91
CA ALA A 176 -4.89 8.75 6.68
C ALA A 176 -5.42 7.96 5.49
N VAL A 177 -6.03 8.66 4.54
CA VAL A 177 -6.40 8.10 3.25
C VAL A 177 -5.35 8.52 2.24
N LEU A 178 -4.64 7.54 1.69
CA LEU A 178 -3.54 7.75 0.75
C LEU A 178 -3.94 7.28 -0.65
N ALA A 179 -3.49 7.98 -1.69
CA ALA A 179 -3.55 7.47 -3.05
C ALA A 179 -2.34 6.55 -3.30
N VAL A 180 -2.61 5.26 -3.41
CA VAL A 180 -1.58 4.21 -3.45
C VAL A 180 -1.60 3.53 -4.81
N PRO A 181 -0.48 3.44 -5.55
CA PRO A 181 -0.39 2.60 -6.74
C PRO A 181 -0.76 1.15 -6.40
N LEU A 182 -1.51 0.47 -7.26
CA LEU A 182 -1.97 -0.90 -6.97
C LEU A 182 -0.86 -1.89 -6.72
N ALA A 183 0.26 -1.75 -7.43
CA ALA A 183 1.46 -2.57 -7.21
C ALA A 183 1.96 -2.51 -5.75
N ASP A 184 1.70 -1.40 -5.05
CA ASP A 184 2.13 -1.13 -3.69
C ASP A 184 1.03 -1.35 -2.64
N ALA A 185 -0.21 -1.60 -3.05
CA ALA A 185 -1.36 -1.72 -2.15
C ALA A 185 -1.18 -2.85 -1.11
N ASN A 186 -0.78 -4.03 -1.57
CA ASN A 186 -0.52 -5.19 -0.69
C ASN A 186 0.59 -4.89 0.31
N ARG A 187 1.63 -4.18 -0.12
CA ARG A 187 2.78 -3.83 0.73
C ARG A 187 2.38 -2.90 1.87
N LEU A 188 1.53 -1.91 1.57
CA LEU A 188 1.00 -0.99 2.57
C LEU A 188 0.08 -1.69 3.57
N LEU A 189 -0.88 -2.49 3.08
CA LEU A 189 -1.83 -3.20 3.93
C LEU A 189 -1.14 -4.17 4.89
N LEU A 190 -0.17 -4.93 4.37
CA LEU A 190 0.62 -5.85 5.17
C LEU A 190 1.47 -5.12 6.21
N GLY A 191 2.09 -3.99 5.83
CA GLY A 191 2.81 -3.14 6.78
C GLY A 191 1.92 -2.59 7.90
N ALA A 192 0.69 -2.17 7.56
CA ALA A 192 -0.29 -1.69 8.53
C ALA A 192 -0.74 -2.78 9.53
N GLN A 193 -0.74 -4.05 9.10
CA GLN A 193 -1.10 -5.19 9.95
C GLN A 193 0.06 -5.67 10.84
N GLN A 194 1.29 -5.64 10.34
CA GLN A 194 2.47 -6.18 11.02
C GLN A 194 3.15 -5.21 11.98
N GLY A 195 2.94 -3.89 11.81
CA GLY A 195 3.66 -2.89 12.59
C GLY A 195 2.98 -1.54 12.66
N LYS A 196 3.75 -0.55 13.09
CA LYS A 196 3.31 0.85 13.17
C LYS A 196 3.76 1.60 11.93
N LEU A 197 2.82 2.31 11.31
CA LEU A 197 3.10 3.19 10.19
C LEU A 197 3.30 4.62 10.68
N PHE A 198 4.33 5.28 10.15
CA PHE A 198 4.60 6.69 10.39
C PHE A 198 4.57 7.45 9.05
N LEU A 199 3.96 8.62 9.04
CA LEU A 199 4.00 9.53 7.90
C LEU A 199 5.08 10.59 8.09
N ALA A 200 5.87 10.82 7.04
CA ALA A 200 6.80 11.93 6.95
C ALA A 200 6.42 12.81 5.76
N LEU A 201 6.27 14.12 5.99
CA LEU A 201 5.95 15.07 4.92
C LEU A 201 7.13 15.19 3.95
N ARG A 202 6.83 15.13 2.66
CA ARG A 202 7.80 15.19 1.57
C ARG A 202 7.62 16.46 0.74
N ASN A 203 8.74 17.07 0.35
CA ASN A 203 8.72 18.18 -0.59
C ASN A 203 8.17 17.70 -1.96
N PRO A 204 7.12 18.32 -2.51
CA PRO A 204 6.56 17.92 -3.80
C PRO A 204 7.57 18.00 -4.96
N ALA A 205 8.59 18.87 -4.86
CA ALA A 205 9.64 19.03 -5.86
C ALA A 205 10.77 17.99 -5.75
N ASP A 206 10.80 17.17 -4.70
CA ASP A 206 11.82 16.12 -4.54
C ASP A 206 11.43 14.87 -5.35
N PRO A 207 12.18 14.48 -6.40
CA PRO A 207 11.87 13.32 -7.21
C PRO A 207 12.46 12.01 -6.66
N GLY A 208 13.27 12.03 -5.59
CA GLY A 208 14.03 10.88 -5.11
C GLY A 208 13.17 9.67 -4.76
N ALA A 209 13.33 8.54 -5.45
CA ALA A 209 12.65 7.30 -5.13
C ALA A 209 13.69 6.20 -4.86
N PRO A 210 13.43 5.27 -3.93
CA PRO A 210 14.30 4.13 -3.74
C PRO A 210 14.31 3.28 -5.02
N ASP A 211 15.50 2.88 -5.48
CA ASP A 211 15.62 1.93 -6.57
C ASP A 211 15.37 0.51 -6.03
N LEU A 212 14.17 -0.01 -6.32
CA LEU A 212 13.74 -1.33 -5.86
C LEU A 212 14.53 -2.47 -6.51
N ALA A 213 15.20 -2.25 -7.65
CA ALA A 213 16.01 -3.26 -8.31
C ALA A 213 17.31 -3.58 -7.55
N LEU A 214 17.72 -2.68 -6.64
CA LEU A 214 18.90 -2.89 -5.78
C LEU A 214 18.62 -3.83 -4.60
N PHE A 215 17.36 -4.21 -4.38
CA PHE A 215 16.94 -5.03 -3.24
C PHE A 215 16.23 -6.30 -3.69
N PRO A 216 16.28 -7.39 -2.91
CA PRO A 216 15.47 -8.57 -3.16
C PRO A 216 13.98 -8.23 -3.19
N GLN A 217 13.28 -8.66 -4.23
CA GLN A 217 11.84 -8.46 -4.30
C GLN A 217 11.08 -9.51 -3.47
N PRO A 218 10.01 -9.11 -2.77
CA PRO A 218 9.18 -10.05 -2.03
C PRO A 218 8.51 -11.05 -2.98
N ARG A 219 8.35 -12.28 -2.51
CA ARG A 219 7.68 -13.34 -3.27
C ARG A 219 6.17 -13.15 -3.23
N SER A 220 5.51 -13.53 -4.32
CA SER A 220 4.04 -13.62 -4.35
C SER A 220 3.56 -14.87 -3.63
N VAL A 221 2.33 -14.81 -3.11
CA VAL A 221 1.69 -15.94 -2.41
C VAL A 221 1.17 -16.97 -3.40
N LEU A 222 0.54 -16.51 -4.48
CA LEU A 222 0.01 -17.37 -5.53
C LEU A 222 1.06 -17.60 -6.60
N ALA A 223 1.31 -18.88 -6.90
CA ALA A 223 2.14 -19.26 -8.03
C ALA A 223 1.36 -19.13 -9.34
N PRO A 224 1.99 -18.62 -10.42
CA PRO A 224 1.37 -18.63 -11.74
C PRO A 224 1.18 -20.07 -12.23
N ASN A 225 0.22 -20.25 -13.14
CA ASN A 225 0.03 -21.55 -13.77
C ASN A 225 1.25 -21.94 -14.61
N ARG A 226 1.49 -23.25 -14.76
CA ARG A 226 2.69 -23.75 -15.46
C ARG A 226 2.60 -23.61 -16.98
N ASP A 227 1.39 -23.66 -17.53
CA ASP A 227 1.13 -23.75 -18.98
C ASP A 227 0.74 -22.40 -19.60
N LEU A 228 1.39 -21.31 -19.18
CA LEU A 228 1.10 -19.96 -19.69
C LEU A 228 1.79 -19.69 -21.03
N ASP A 229 1.02 -19.17 -21.97
CA ASP A 229 1.58 -18.66 -23.23
C ASP A 229 2.48 -17.43 -23.00
N PRO A 230 3.27 -16.98 -23.99
CA PRO A 230 4.15 -15.82 -23.83
C PRO A 230 3.41 -14.52 -23.43
N ALA A 231 2.23 -14.27 -24.02
CA ALA A 231 1.46 -13.06 -23.76
C ALA A 231 0.86 -13.05 -22.34
N GLN A 232 0.41 -14.21 -21.85
CA GLN A 232 -0.07 -14.39 -20.49
C GLN A 232 1.05 -14.23 -19.47
N ARG A 233 2.27 -14.67 -19.78
CA ARG A 233 3.45 -14.45 -18.92
C ARG A 233 3.81 -12.98 -18.81
N GLU A 234 3.65 -12.20 -19.86
CA GLU A 234 3.80 -10.74 -19.81
C GLU A 234 2.66 -10.10 -18.99
N ALA A 235 1.43 -10.58 -19.15
CA ALA A 235 0.29 -10.10 -18.38
C ALA A 235 0.47 -10.30 -16.87
N LEU A 236 1.19 -11.33 -16.41
CA LEU A 236 1.51 -11.51 -14.99
C LEU A 236 2.22 -10.28 -14.38
N GLN A 237 3.00 -9.55 -15.18
CA GLN A 237 3.72 -8.35 -14.72
C GLN A 237 2.82 -7.12 -14.57
N GLN A 238 1.55 -7.20 -15.02
CA GLN A 238 0.60 -6.12 -14.82
C GLN A 238 0.30 -5.92 -13.33
N PRO A 239 0.10 -4.67 -12.88
CA PRO A 239 -0.11 -4.38 -11.47
C PRO A 239 -1.35 -5.09 -10.90
N GLU A 240 -2.38 -5.34 -11.72
CA GLU A 240 -3.61 -6.05 -11.33
C GLU A 240 -3.33 -7.51 -10.97
N ASN A 241 -2.56 -8.20 -11.81
CA ASN A 241 -2.23 -9.60 -11.62
C ASN A 241 -1.22 -9.78 -10.48
N ASN A 242 -0.27 -8.86 -10.35
CA ASN A 242 0.66 -8.81 -9.21
C ASN A 242 -0.09 -8.59 -7.88
N ALA A 243 -1.05 -7.67 -7.85
CA ALA A 243 -1.86 -7.45 -6.65
C ALA A 243 -2.73 -8.66 -6.32
N PHE A 244 -3.32 -9.32 -7.33
CA PHE A 244 -4.08 -10.56 -7.15
C PHE A 244 -3.21 -11.70 -6.59
N ALA A 245 -1.96 -11.82 -7.05
CA ALA A 245 -1.04 -12.86 -6.59
C ALA A 245 -0.62 -12.71 -5.11
N GLY A 246 -0.86 -11.54 -4.51
CA GLY A 246 -0.53 -11.26 -3.11
C GLY A 246 0.97 -11.06 -2.87
N LEU A 247 1.32 -10.71 -1.62
CA LEU A 247 2.70 -10.61 -1.15
C LEU A 247 2.89 -11.45 0.12
N ASP A 248 3.99 -12.17 0.20
CA ASP A 248 4.34 -12.98 1.36
C ASP A 248 4.69 -12.10 2.58
N GLY A 249 4.09 -12.43 3.72
CA GLY A 249 4.20 -11.72 5.00
C GLY A 249 5.63 -11.63 5.52
N ASP A 250 6.35 -12.75 5.49
CA ASP A 250 7.71 -12.87 6.03
C ASP A 250 8.72 -12.09 5.18
N ALA A 251 8.43 -11.93 3.89
CA ALA A 251 9.26 -11.14 3.00
C ALA A 251 9.26 -9.64 3.35
N LEU A 252 8.17 -9.12 3.92
CA LEU A 252 8.12 -7.73 4.36
C LEU A 252 8.88 -7.49 5.68
N ALA A 253 9.09 -8.50 6.50
CA ALA A 253 9.95 -8.40 7.69
C ALA A 253 11.45 -8.55 7.35
N GLY A 254 11.80 -8.77 6.07
CA GLY A 254 13.16 -9.16 5.68
C GLY A 254 13.52 -10.57 6.12
N GLN A 255 12.55 -11.32 6.65
CA GLN A 255 12.65 -12.71 7.09
C GLN A 255 12.41 -13.69 5.95
N ALA A 256 12.31 -13.20 4.70
CA ALA A 256 12.26 -14.03 3.50
C ALA A 256 13.33 -15.10 3.67
N THR A 257 12.88 -16.33 3.97
CA THR A 257 13.77 -17.39 4.37
C THR A 257 14.74 -17.50 3.23
N ALA A 258 15.98 -17.07 3.46
CA ALA A 258 17.06 -17.35 2.55
C ALA A 258 16.95 -18.84 2.38
N THR A 259 16.45 -19.27 1.23
CA THR A 259 16.38 -20.67 0.92
C THR A 259 17.85 -20.98 0.89
N ARG A 260 18.36 -21.55 2.00
CA ARG A 260 19.72 -22.06 2.12
C ARG A 260 19.97 -22.66 0.76
N PRO A 261 20.95 -22.16 -0.03
CA PRO A 261 21.15 -22.68 -1.36
C PRO A 261 21.17 -24.19 -1.16
N THR A 262 20.23 -24.88 -1.78
CA THR A 262 20.30 -26.34 -1.83
C THR A 262 21.63 -26.57 -2.48
N ALA A 263 22.64 -26.89 -1.65
CA ALA A 263 23.94 -27.29 -2.14
C ALA A 263 23.61 -28.27 -3.25
N PRO A 264 24.14 -28.08 -4.47
CA PRO A 264 23.79 -28.92 -5.59
C PRO A 264 23.90 -30.34 -5.08
N ALA A 265 22.78 -31.08 -5.09
CA ALA A 265 22.69 -32.39 -4.49
C ALA A 265 23.94 -33.13 -4.93
N ALA A 266 24.83 -33.41 -3.97
CA ALA A 266 26.14 -33.98 -4.28
C ALA A 266 25.85 -35.17 -5.16
N ALA A 267 26.25 -35.07 -6.43
CA ALA A 267 25.94 -36.07 -7.43
C ALA A 267 26.39 -37.40 -6.83
N THR A 268 25.42 -38.28 -6.55
CA THR A 268 25.72 -39.61 -6.03
C THR A 268 26.72 -40.21 -7.01
N PRO A 269 27.95 -40.56 -6.57
CA PRO A 269 28.91 -41.13 -7.49
C PRO A 269 28.30 -42.40 -8.07
N PRO A 270 28.45 -42.66 -9.38
CA PRO A 270 27.94 -43.89 -9.97
C PRO A 270 28.55 -45.08 -9.23
N PRO A 271 27.79 -46.18 -9.03
CA PRO A 271 28.30 -47.34 -8.31
C PRO A 271 29.58 -47.83 -8.98
N ALA A 272 30.65 -47.95 -8.19
CA ALA A 272 31.93 -48.47 -8.64
C ALA A 272 31.71 -49.85 -9.28
N ARG A 273 31.96 -49.95 -10.59
CA ARG A 273 32.02 -51.23 -11.29
C ARG A 273 33.15 -52.04 -10.67
N ARG A 274 32.81 -53.08 -9.91
CA ARG A 274 33.76 -54.11 -9.47
C ARG A 274 34.54 -54.61 -10.68
N PRO A 275 35.88 -54.61 -10.67
CA PRO A 275 36.64 -55.26 -11.73
C PRO A 275 36.30 -56.75 -11.68
N ALA A 276 35.77 -57.27 -12.79
CA ALA A 276 35.64 -58.70 -12.99
C ALA A 276 37.06 -59.30 -12.95
N ALA A 277 37.24 -60.32 -12.11
CA ALA A 277 38.46 -61.13 -12.09
C ALA A 277 38.66 -61.71 -13.50
N ARG A 278 39.69 -61.25 -14.21
CA ARG A 278 40.13 -61.87 -15.45
C ARG A 278 40.79 -63.18 -15.07
N SER A 279 40.13 -64.28 -15.40
CA SER A 279 40.71 -65.61 -15.34
C SER A 279 41.96 -65.65 -16.22
N SER A 280 43.07 -66.01 -15.59
CA SER A 280 44.34 -66.31 -16.21
C SER A 280 44.20 -67.54 -17.12
N GLY A 281 44.21 -67.32 -18.42
CA GLY A 281 44.31 -68.35 -19.45
C GLY A 281 45.31 -67.91 -20.51
N GLY A 282 46.55 -67.63 -20.10
CA GLY A 282 47.65 -67.31 -21.00
C GLY A 282 48.45 -68.57 -21.30
N ILE A 283 48.38 -69.05 -22.53
CA ILE A 283 49.17 -70.17 -23.05
C ILE A 283 50.58 -69.63 -23.32
N GLU A 284 51.59 -70.18 -22.63
CA GLU A 284 52.99 -69.86 -22.82
C GLU A 284 53.53 -70.60 -24.06
N ILE A 285 53.91 -69.85 -25.10
CA ILE A 285 54.55 -70.40 -26.30
C ILE A 285 56.06 -70.26 -26.13
N ILE A 286 56.72 -71.36 -25.78
CA ILE A 286 58.18 -71.45 -25.73
C ILE A 286 58.71 -71.46 -27.16
N ARG A 287 59.31 -70.35 -27.61
CA ARG A 287 60.11 -70.33 -28.85
C ARG A 287 61.57 -70.59 -28.47
N GLY A 288 62.06 -71.77 -28.82
CA GLY A 288 63.49 -72.09 -28.72
C GLY A 288 64.30 -71.19 -29.67
N SER A 289 65.19 -70.37 -29.13
CA SER A 289 66.23 -69.69 -29.90
C SER A 289 67.44 -70.63 -30.03
N GLY A 290 67.51 -71.36 -31.14
CA GLY A 290 68.75 -71.93 -31.63
C GLY A 290 69.58 -70.84 -32.33
N GLY A 291 70.87 -70.73 -32.00
CA GLY A 291 71.77 -69.74 -32.59
C GLY A 291 73.17 -69.72 -31.97
N THR A 292 73.91 -70.79 -32.27
CA THR A 292 75.38 -71.04 -32.36
C THR A 292 76.40 -69.97 -31.85
N PRO A 293 77.49 -70.40 -31.16
CA PRO A 293 78.55 -69.52 -30.68
C PRO A 293 79.59 -69.18 -31.76
N ALA A 294 80.09 -67.94 -31.77
CA ALA A 294 81.32 -67.55 -32.46
C ALA A 294 82.36 -67.16 -31.40
N GLY A 295 83.39 -68.02 -31.28
CA GLY A 295 84.53 -67.83 -30.40
C GLY A 295 85.50 -66.77 -30.90
N SER A 296 86.27 -66.24 -29.96
CA SER A 296 87.43 -65.37 -30.20
C SER A 296 88.70 -66.18 -29.93
N LEU A 297 89.67 -66.04 -30.86
CA LEU A 297 91.08 -66.48 -30.86
C LEU A 297 91.35 -67.98 -31.08
#